data_AF-A0AAN0SN78-F1
#
_entry.id   AF-A0AAN0SN78-F1
#
_cell.length_a   1.000
_cell.length_b   1.000
_cell.length_c   1.000
_cell.angle_alpha   90.00
_cell.angle_beta   90.00
_cell.angle_gamma   90.00
#
_symmetry.space_group_name_H-M   'P 1'
#
loop_
_entity.id
_entity.type
_entity.pdbx_description
1 polymer ?
#
loop_
_entity_poly.entity_id
_entity_poly.type
_entity_poly.pdbx_seq_one_letter_code
_entity_poly.pdbx_strand_id
1 'polypeptide(L)'
;MRKSLAFLIVSVLLSISFGSFLYLVPLSVDFPEEFYESTGTRSFLVKYFTLFEDEFQKGIVFSGWIFSPSDQATATVEVKLEGEKEQHSFSVEAKRKGFYLVIPPHFLVFPKDLKVFIGKYEVGGEPR
;
A
#
# COMPACT_ATOMS: atom_id res chain seq x y z
N MET A 1 -22.44 -38.90 -5.16
CA MET A 1 -21.12 -38.86 -4.46
C MET A 1 -20.01 -38.20 -5.27
N ARG A 2 -19.63 -38.67 -6.47
CA ARG A 2 -18.51 -38.04 -7.24
C ARG A 2 -18.67 -36.53 -7.51
N LYS A 3 -19.88 -36.08 -7.85
CA LYS A 3 -20.16 -34.65 -8.12
C LYS A 3 -20.11 -33.77 -6.87
N SER A 4 -20.54 -34.27 -5.70
CA SER A 4 -20.46 -33.50 -4.45
C SER A 4 -19.03 -33.41 -3.93
N LEU A 5 -18.21 -34.45 -4.15
CA LEU A 5 -16.79 -34.43 -3.79
C LEU A 5 -16.02 -33.42 -4.64
N ALA A 6 -16.28 -33.37 -5.96
CA ALA A 6 -15.68 -32.38 -6.84
C ALA A 6 -16.07 -30.94 -6.45
N PHE A 7 -17.34 -30.72 -6.11
CA PHE A 7 -17.81 -29.42 -5.61
C PHE A 7 -17.11 -28.99 -4.31
N LEU A 8 -16.91 -29.93 -3.38
CA LEU A 8 -16.25 -29.66 -2.10
C LEU A 8 -14.76 -29.34 -2.30
N ILE A 9 -14.08 -30.06 -3.19
CA ILE A 9 -12.67 -29.77 -3.56
C ILE A 9 -12.56 -28.38 -4.20
N VAL A 10 -13.45 -28.04 -5.13
CA VAL A 10 -13.46 -26.72 -5.79
C VAL A 10 -13.74 -25.61 -4.77
N SER A 11 -14.70 -25.82 -3.86
CA SER A 11 -15.02 -24.88 -2.78
C SER A 11 -13.84 -24.64 -1.84
N VAL A 12 -13.10 -25.70 -1.48
CA VAL A 12 -11.93 -25.60 -0.60
C VAL A 12 -10.78 -24.87 -1.32
N LEU A 13 -10.53 -25.19 -2.60
CA LEU A 13 -9.51 -24.52 -3.40
C LEU A 13 -9.81 -23.03 -3.61
N LEU A 14 -11.07 -22.68 -3.87
CA LEU A 14 -11.52 -21.29 -3.92
C LEU A 14 -11.32 -20.59 -2.58
N SER A 15 -11.64 -21.24 -1.46
CA SER A 15 -11.47 -20.66 -0.12
C SER A 15 -9.99 -20.37 0.19
N ILE A 16 -9.08 -21.23 -0.25
CA ILE A 16 -7.64 -21.04 -0.07
C ILE A 16 -7.12 -19.85 -0.89
N SER A 17 -7.73 -19.52 -2.04
CA SER A 17 -7.32 -18.36 -2.84
C SER A 17 -7.73 -17.01 -2.24
N PHE A 18 -8.58 -17.00 -1.21
CA PHE A 18 -8.89 -15.79 -0.44
C PHE A 18 -7.90 -15.54 0.71
N GLY A 19 -6.87 -16.38 0.88
CA GLY A 19 -5.94 -16.37 2.02
C GLY A 19 -4.93 -15.22 2.07
N SER A 20 -4.86 -14.36 1.06
CA SER A 20 -3.97 -13.20 1.03
C SER A 20 -4.75 -11.97 0.59
N PHE A 21 -5.43 -11.34 1.55
CA PHE A 21 -6.15 -10.08 1.32
C PHE A 21 -5.15 -8.94 1.13
N LEU A 22 -4.66 -8.80 -0.10
CA LEU A 22 -4.01 -7.58 -0.53
C LEU A 22 -5.11 -6.61 -0.99
N TYR A 23 -5.23 -5.48 -0.30
CA TYR A 23 -6.11 -4.40 -0.75
C TYR A 23 -5.52 -3.02 -0.45
N LEU A 24 -5.79 -2.09 -1.36
CA LEU A 24 -5.39 -0.69 -1.28
C LEU A 24 -6.65 0.17 -1.46
N VAL A 25 -6.89 1.08 -0.52
CA VAL A 25 -8.06 1.96 -0.56
C VAL A 25 -7.68 3.40 -0.19
N PRO A 26 -8.16 4.42 -0.91
CA PRO A 26 -8.00 5.81 -0.50
C PRO A 26 -8.82 6.08 0.76
N LEU A 27 -8.30 6.90 1.66
CA LEU A 27 -8.99 7.33 2.87
C LEU A 27 -9.55 8.74 2.68
N SER A 28 -10.73 8.98 3.25
CA SER A 28 -11.38 10.30 3.27
C SER A 28 -11.02 11.13 4.51
N VAL A 29 -10.19 10.57 5.39
CA VAL A 29 -9.80 11.18 6.67
C VAL A 29 -8.28 11.34 6.72
N ASP A 30 -7.84 12.41 7.36
CA ASP A 30 -6.44 12.63 7.68
C ASP A 30 -6.16 12.16 9.12
N PHE A 31 -4.94 11.68 9.34
CA PHE A 31 -4.45 11.32 10.68
C PHE A 31 -3.48 12.41 11.19
N PRO A 32 -3.40 12.62 12.52
CA PRO A 32 -2.39 13.48 13.12
C PRO A 32 -0.96 13.19 12.62
N GLU A 33 -0.22 14.24 12.30
CA GLU A 33 1.15 14.16 11.77
C GLU A 33 2.13 13.45 12.72
N GLU A 34 1.86 13.49 14.02
CA GLU A 34 2.64 12.83 15.07
C GLU A 34 2.65 11.30 14.98
N PHE A 35 1.68 10.69 14.29
CA PHE A 35 1.70 9.25 14.05
C PHE A 35 2.65 8.84 12.93
N TYR A 36 2.98 9.76 12.03
CA TYR A 36 3.70 9.43 10.81
C TYR A 36 5.21 9.42 11.00
N GLU A 37 5.82 8.34 10.54
CA GLU A 37 7.20 8.33 10.13
C GLU A 37 7.32 8.88 8.72
N SER A 38 8.50 9.41 8.37
CA SER A 38 8.74 9.97 7.04
C SER A 38 10.03 9.44 6.43
N THR A 39 9.96 9.10 5.15
CA THR A 39 11.11 8.70 4.32
C THR A 39 11.08 9.49 3.03
N GLY A 40 12.24 9.77 2.45
CA GLY A 40 12.30 10.43 1.15
C GLY A 40 13.44 11.42 0.98
N THR A 41 13.23 12.35 0.05
CA THR A 41 14.11 13.48 -0.25
C THR A 41 13.35 14.80 -0.10
N ARG A 42 14.06 15.91 -0.27
CA ARG A 42 13.46 17.25 -0.33
C ARG A 42 12.45 17.44 -1.46
N SER A 43 12.50 16.60 -2.49
CA SER A 43 11.63 16.69 -3.67
C SER A 43 10.56 15.60 -3.72
N PHE A 44 10.62 14.58 -2.86
CA PHE A 44 9.61 13.54 -2.76
C PHE A 44 9.64 12.97 -1.34
N LEU A 45 8.58 13.20 -0.58
CA LEU A 45 8.39 12.69 0.76
C LEU A 45 7.24 11.69 0.78
N VAL A 46 7.47 10.57 1.44
CA VAL A 46 6.45 9.59 1.81
C VAL A 46 6.32 9.61 3.32
N LYS A 47 5.09 9.67 3.80
CA LYS A 47 4.73 9.55 5.21
C LYS A 47 3.98 8.24 5.39
N TYR A 48 4.30 7.47 6.42
CA TYR A 48 3.55 6.26 6.73
C TYR A 48 3.53 5.99 8.23
N PHE A 49 2.58 5.16 8.65
CA PHE A 49 2.62 4.50 9.95
C PHE A 49 1.92 3.15 9.88
N THR A 50 2.32 2.24 10.76
CA THR A 50 1.68 0.93 10.88
C THR A 50 0.44 1.05 11.76
N LEU A 51 -0.73 0.77 11.18
CA LEU A 51 -2.00 0.77 11.89
C LEU A 51 -2.20 -0.52 12.69
N PHE A 52 -1.81 -1.67 12.10
CA PHE A 52 -1.83 -2.95 12.77
C PHE A 52 -0.82 -3.92 12.15
N GLU A 53 -0.46 -4.94 12.91
CA GLU A 53 0.34 -6.09 12.48
C GLU A 53 -0.12 -7.32 13.24
N ASP A 54 -0.43 -8.41 12.53
CA ASP A 54 -0.77 -9.70 13.10
C ASP A 54 0.17 -10.81 12.59
N GLU A 55 -0.18 -12.08 12.81
CA GLU A 55 0.64 -13.23 12.41
C GLU A 55 0.78 -13.37 10.89
N PHE A 56 -0.15 -12.83 10.10
CA PHE A 56 -0.22 -13.04 8.65
C PHE A 56 -0.07 -11.77 7.82
N GLN A 57 -0.49 -10.62 8.35
CA GLN A 57 -0.66 -9.40 7.57
C GLN A 57 -0.28 -8.13 8.36
N LYS A 58 0.02 -7.09 7.60
CA LYS A 58 0.27 -5.74 8.08
C LYS A 58 -0.72 -4.78 7.42
N GLY A 59 -1.17 -3.80 8.18
CA GLY A 59 -1.93 -2.67 7.68
C GLY A 59 -1.18 -1.38 7.92
N ILE A 60 -0.88 -0.64 6.86
CA ILE A 60 -0.25 0.68 6.95
C ILE A 60 -1.17 1.75 6.39
N VAL A 61 -1.05 2.95 6.95
CA VAL A 61 -1.57 4.16 6.32
C VAL A 61 -0.38 4.92 5.76
N PHE A 62 -0.47 5.37 4.51
CA PHE A 62 0.55 6.21 3.90
C PHE A 62 -0.04 7.40 3.16
N SER A 63 0.75 8.45 3.07
CA SER A 63 0.49 9.65 2.28
C SER A 63 1.83 10.24 1.83
N GLY A 64 1.82 11.40 1.17
CA GLY A 64 3.07 12.02 0.79
C GLY A 64 2.90 13.20 -0.14
N TRP A 65 4.02 13.69 -0.66
CA TRP A 65 4.01 14.75 -1.64
C TRP A 65 5.26 14.70 -2.52
N ILE A 66 5.10 15.17 -3.75
CA ILE A 66 6.18 15.33 -4.73
C ILE A 66 6.26 16.81 -5.06
N PHE A 67 7.46 17.40 -4.94
CA PHE A 67 7.70 18.75 -5.39
C PHE A 67 7.57 18.80 -6.92
N SER A 68 6.66 19.64 -7.41
CA SER A 68 6.40 19.78 -8.84
C SER A 68 6.11 21.25 -9.15
N PRO A 69 7.13 22.03 -9.57
CA PRO A 69 6.94 23.43 -9.93
C PRO A 69 6.27 23.61 -11.30
N SER A 70 6.15 22.55 -12.09
CA SER A 70 5.42 22.56 -13.36
C SER A 70 3.91 22.71 -13.11
N ASP A 71 3.12 23.04 -14.13
CA ASP A 71 1.65 23.12 -14.03
C ASP A 71 0.94 21.76 -14.16
N GLN A 72 1.66 20.67 -13.91
CA GLN A 72 1.09 19.34 -13.92
C GLN A 72 0.00 19.21 -12.84
N ALA A 73 -1.20 18.78 -13.25
CA ALA A 73 -2.35 18.66 -12.37
C ALA A 73 -2.30 17.38 -11.52
N THR A 74 -1.83 16.27 -12.12
CA THR A 74 -1.79 14.96 -11.47
C THR A 74 -0.54 14.17 -11.87
N ALA A 75 -0.07 13.29 -11.00
CA ALA A 75 0.95 12.30 -11.32
C ALA A 75 0.59 10.94 -10.72
N THR A 76 0.97 9.87 -11.39
CA THR A 76 0.81 8.52 -10.87
C THR A 76 2.03 8.13 -10.06
N VAL A 77 1.80 7.67 -8.83
CA VAL A 77 2.80 7.11 -7.94
C VAL A 77 2.56 5.60 -7.86
N GLU A 78 3.60 4.84 -8.14
CA GLU A 78 3.55 3.39 -8.06
C GLU A 78 3.73 2.93 -6.61
N VAL A 79 2.89 2.00 -6.17
CA VAL A 79 3.00 1.29 -4.90
C VAL A 79 3.28 -0.16 -5.22
N LYS A 80 4.50 -0.62 -4.91
CA LYS A 80 4.96 -1.99 -5.19
C LYS A 80 5.01 -2.79 -3.89
N LEU A 81 4.64 -4.07 -3.99
CA LEU A 81 4.86 -5.05 -2.95
C LEU A 81 5.75 -6.15 -3.52
N GLU A 82 6.83 -6.47 -2.83
CA GLU A 82 7.85 -7.44 -3.28
C GLU A 82 8.12 -8.47 -2.18
N GLY A 83 7.95 -9.74 -2.52
CA GLY A 83 8.36 -10.89 -1.72
C GLY A 83 9.30 -11.80 -2.52
N GLU A 84 9.71 -12.92 -1.94
CA GLU A 84 10.64 -13.85 -2.61
C GLU A 84 10.07 -14.47 -3.90
N LYS A 85 8.74 -14.63 -3.98
CA LYS A 85 8.07 -15.36 -5.07
C LYS A 85 6.92 -14.59 -5.70
N GLU A 86 6.59 -13.41 -5.19
CA GLU A 86 5.47 -12.62 -5.67
C GLU A 86 5.79 -11.13 -5.72
N GLN A 87 5.19 -10.45 -6.69
CA GLN A 87 5.27 -9.02 -6.87
C GLN A 87 3.89 -8.49 -7.26
N HIS A 88 3.46 -7.44 -6.57
CA HIS A 88 2.20 -6.75 -6.82
C HIS A 88 2.47 -5.26 -7.04
N SER A 89 1.68 -4.60 -7.89
CA SER A 89 1.83 -3.16 -8.13
C SER A 89 0.46 -2.49 -8.24
N PHE A 90 0.36 -1.32 -7.62
CA PHE A 90 -0.79 -0.44 -7.65
C PHE A 90 -0.37 0.94 -8.12
N SER A 91 -1.31 1.66 -8.71
CA SER A 91 -1.12 3.05 -9.12
C SER A 91 -2.01 3.94 -8.29
N VAL A 92 -1.39 4.93 -7.63
CA VAL A 92 -2.07 5.95 -6.85
C VAL A 92 -1.93 7.30 -7.53
N GLU A 93 -3.02 8.06 -7.61
CA GLU A 93 -2.99 9.40 -8.18
C GLU A 93 -2.64 10.44 -7.12
N ALA A 94 -1.57 11.20 -7.37
CA ALA A 94 -1.21 12.40 -6.63
C ALA A 94 -1.85 13.63 -7.28
N LYS A 95 -2.40 14.54 -6.46
CA LYS A 95 -3.18 15.70 -6.90
C LYS A 95 -2.50 17.01 -6.55
N ARG A 96 -2.57 18.00 -7.44
CA ARG A 96 -1.93 19.30 -7.24
C ARG A 96 -2.46 20.06 -6.01
N LYS A 97 -1.52 20.59 -5.22
CA LYS A 97 -1.74 21.54 -4.13
C LYS A 97 -0.55 22.51 -4.05
N GLY A 98 -0.69 23.68 -4.66
CA GLY A 98 0.41 24.64 -4.78
C GLY A 98 1.54 24.11 -5.67
N PHE A 99 2.78 24.19 -5.19
CA PHE A 99 3.98 23.67 -5.87
C PHE A 99 4.23 22.17 -5.65
N TYR A 100 3.23 21.45 -5.16
CA TYR A 100 3.34 20.04 -4.81
C TYR A 100 2.22 19.23 -5.47
N LEU A 101 2.52 17.97 -5.76
CA LEU A 101 1.55 16.92 -6.03
C LEU A 101 1.42 16.10 -4.75
N VAL A 102 0.28 16.18 -4.09
CA VAL A 102 -0.01 15.51 -2.82
C VAL A 102 -0.59 14.14 -3.10
N ILE A 103 0.03 13.12 -2.53
CA ILE A 103 -0.50 11.76 -2.49
C ILE A 103 -1.52 11.75 -1.34
N PRO A 104 -2.83 11.54 -1.63
CA PRO A 104 -3.82 11.49 -0.56
C PRO A 104 -3.56 10.30 0.37
N PRO A 105 -4.10 10.31 1.60
CA PRO A 105 -3.94 9.18 2.50
C PRO A 105 -4.56 7.91 1.92
N HIS A 106 -3.84 6.81 2.00
CA HIS A 106 -4.28 5.48 1.59
C HIS A 106 -4.04 4.49 2.70
N PHE A 107 -4.94 3.53 2.80
CA PHE A 107 -4.79 2.36 3.64
C PHE A 107 -4.44 1.15 2.78
N LEU A 108 -3.35 0.49 3.13
CA LEU A 108 -2.83 -0.68 2.45
C LEU A 108 -2.76 -1.83 3.45
N VAL A 109 -3.37 -2.95 3.11
CA VAL A 109 -3.20 -4.21 3.83
C VAL A 109 -2.57 -5.24 2.91
N PHE A 110 -1.60 -5.96 3.47
CA PHE A 110 -0.74 -6.86 2.72
C PHE A 110 -0.17 -7.98 3.61
N PRO A 111 0.22 -9.12 3.02
CA PRO A 111 0.93 -10.17 3.75
C PRO A 111 2.22 -9.65 4.40
N LYS A 112 2.48 -10.04 5.65
CA LYS A 112 3.56 -9.50 6.50
C LYS A 112 4.96 -9.75 5.93
N ASP A 113 5.13 -10.77 5.11
CA ASP A 113 6.38 -11.15 4.46
C ASP A 113 6.73 -10.31 3.22
N LEU A 114 5.80 -9.48 2.73
CA LEU A 114 6.05 -8.58 1.62
C LEU A 114 6.65 -7.25 2.09
N LYS A 115 7.62 -6.76 1.32
CA LYS A 115 8.15 -5.40 1.46
C LYS A 115 7.32 -4.44 0.62
N VAL A 116 7.01 -3.28 1.17
CA VAL A 116 6.22 -2.26 0.47
C VAL A 116 7.12 -1.12 0.05
N PHE A 117 7.00 -0.70 -1.21
CA PHE A 117 7.69 0.45 -1.77
C PHE A 117 6.69 1.46 -2.32
N ILE A 118 6.83 2.73 -1.93
CA ILE A 118 6.08 3.84 -2.51
C ILE A 118 7.07 4.64 -3.36
N GLY A 119 6.91 4.55 -4.68
CA GLY A 119 7.94 4.93 -5.64
C GLY A 119 9.19 4.08 -5.45
N LYS A 120 10.23 4.66 -4.83
CA LYS A 120 11.51 3.99 -4.56
C LYS A 120 11.83 3.81 -3.07
N TYR A 121 10.93 4.22 -2.19
CA TYR A 121 11.18 4.21 -0.75
C TYR A 121 10.43 3.05 -0.11
N GLU A 122 11.15 2.21 0.62
CA GLU A 122 10.59 1.14 1.43
C GLU A 122 9.85 1.75 2.64
N VAL A 123 8.66 1.22 2.95
CA VAL A 123 7.80 1.66 4.07
C VAL A 123 7.23 0.45 4.82
N GLY A 124 6.94 0.61 6.11
CA GLY A 124 6.34 -0.47 6.93
C GLY A 124 7.27 -1.66 7.22
N GLY A 125 8.57 -1.52 6.92
CA GLY A 125 9.62 -2.45 7.35
C GLY A 125 9.91 -2.34 8.85
N GLU A 126 10.62 -3.31 9.42
CA GLU A 126 11.07 -3.19 10.81
C GLU A 126 12.00 -1.97 10.97
N PRO A 127 11.83 -1.16 12.04
CA PRO A 127 12.78 -0.11 12.34
C PRO A 127 14.17 -0.74 12.57
N ARG A 128 15.17 -0.26 11.83
CA ARG A 128 16.56 -0.66 12.01
C ARG A 128 17.16 -0.07 13.28
#